data_AF-A0A7S2IH27-F1
#
_entry.id   AF-A0A7S2IH27-F1
#
_cell.length_a   1.000
_cell.length_b   1.000
_cell.length_c   1.000
_cell.angle_alpha   90.00
_cell.angle_beta   90.00
_cell.angle_gamma   90.00
#
_symmetry.space_group_name_H-M   'P 1'
#
loop_
_entity.id
_entity.type
_entity.pdbx_description
1 polymer ?
#
loop_
_entity_poly.entity_id
_entity_poly.type
_entity_poly.pdbx_seq_one_letter_code
_entity_poly.pdbx_strand_id
1 'polypeptide(L)'
;EMMGTMPTTTLYEQMKGKGLFKEHFHQVKPAGRSITVPLADSSERNLQPEMYYPLPQTPIGERKYRRISHEPGEITVHHGLKDQRLPGEEFRYGVRGIKGCTAADTLKAGALFGVAEYKNSCAEAIYESNKQEPLGKPYIRGHELKMLPEGF
;
A
#
# COMPACT_ATOMS: atom_id res chain seq x y z
N GLU A 1 -12.89 2.45 42.81
CA GLU A 1 -12.04 2.24 44.01
C GLU A 1 -11.65 3.60 44.57
N MET A 2 -11.71 3.77 45.89
CA MET A 2 -11.46 5.05 46.55
C MET A 2 -10.00 5.48 46.35
N MET A 3 -9.77 6.66 45.76
CA MET A 3 -8.45 7.32 45.81
C MET A 3 -8.16 7.65 47.28
N GLY A 4 -7.43 6.77 47.96
CA GLY A 4 -6.90 7.03 49.29
C GLY A 4 -6.00 8.27 49.24
N THR A 5 -6.29 9.24 50.09
CA THR A 5 -5.46 10.41 50.32
C THR A 5 -4.06 9.93 50.72
N MET A 6 -3.06 10.11 49.86
CA MET A 6 -1.66 9.82 50.18
C MET A 6 -1.26 10.57 51.47
N PRO A 7 -0.53 9.93 52.41
CA PRO A 7 -0.13 10.60 53.63
C PRO A 7 0.84 11.74 53.30
N THR A 8 0.46 12.97 53.63
CA THR A 8 1.35 14.12 53.56
C THR A 8 2.39 13.99 54.66
N THR A 9 3.55 13.40 54.36
CA THR A 9 4.68 13.37 55.28
C THR A 9 5.33 14.74 55.33
N THR A 10 5.54 15.28 56.53
CA THR A 10 6.25 16.55 56.69
C THR A 10 7.74 16.38 56.35
N LEU A 11 8.40 17.45 55.87
CA LEU A 11 9.85 17.41 55.58
C LEU A 11 10.66 16.92 56.79
N TYR A 12 10.22 17.29 57.99
CA TYR A 12 10.83 16.87 59.25
C TYR A 12 10.78 15.36 59.45
N GLU A 13 9.61 14.72 59.27
CA GLU A 13 9.48 13.26 59.39
C GLU A 13 10.32 12.53 58.34
N GLN A 14 10.37 13.07 57.11
CA GLN A 14 11.17 12.51 56.03
C GLN A 14 12.68 12.56 56.34
N MET A 15 13.18 13.71 56.82
CA MET A 15 14.58 13.88 57.17
C MET A 15 14.98 13.07 58.41
N LYS A 16 14.05 12.90 59.36
CA LYS A 16 14.23 12.02 60.52
C LYS A 16 14.35 10.56 60.11
N GLY A 17 13.47 10.07 59.23
CA GLY A 17 13.54 8.70 58.69
C GLY A 17 14.82 8.43 57.91
N LYS A 18 15.37 9.44 57.23
CA LYS A 18 16.64 9.35 56.49
C LYS A 18 17.89 9.47 57.39
N GLY A 19 17.72 9.72 58.69
CA GLY A 19 18.85 9.87 59.63
C GLY A 19 19.72 11.11 59.36
N LEU A 20 19.18 12.12 58.67
CA LEU A 20 19.92 13.34 58.31
C LEU A 20 20.07 14.32 59.48
N PHE A 21 19.28 14.13 60.55
CA PHE A 21 19.40 14.91 61.77
C PHE A 21 20.43 14.30 62.70
N LYS A 22 21.40 15.12 63.12
CA LYS A 22 22.23 14.82 64.27
C LYS A 22 21.47 15.23 65.54
N GLU A 23 20.63 14.32 66.05
CA GLU A 23 19.84 14.60 67.26
C GLU A 23 20.77 14.56 68.49
N HIS A 24 21.08 15.74 69.04
CA HIS A 24 21.81 15.83 70.31
C HIS A 24 20.93 15.45 71.51
N PHE A 25 19.61 15.67 71.41
CA PHE A 25 18.63 15.38 72.45
C PHE A 25 17.34 14.78 71.85
N HIS A 26 17.25 13.46 71.77
CA HIS A 26 16.12 12.75 71.14
C HIS A 26 14.74 13.01 71.78
N GLN A 27 14.71 13.48 73.02
CA GLN A 27 13.49 13.72 73.79
C GLN A 27 12.87 15.11 73.54
N VAL A 28 13.63 16.04 72.97
CA VAL A 28 13.17 17.42 72.76
C VAL A 28 12.70 17.58 71.32
N LYS A 29 11.42 17.90 71.14
CA LYS A 29 10.87 18.20 69.81
C LYS A 29 11.40 19.57 69.34
N PRO A 30 11.82 19.71 68.07
CA PRO A 30 12.22 20.99 67.54
C PRO A 30 11.01 21.93 67.47
N ALA A 31 11.22 23.20 67.81
CA ALA A 31 10.22 24.25 67.65
C ALA A 31 10.35 24.86 66.25
N GLY A 32 9.25 24.92 65.49
CA GLY A 32 9.22 25.53 64.16
C GLY A 32 8.12 24.99 63.27
N ARG A 33 7.81 25.71 62.17
CA ARG A 33 6.84 25.27 61.16
C ARG A 33 7.54 24.33 60.17
N SER A 34 7.17 23.06 60.15
CA SER A 34 7.59 22.15 59.09
C SER A 34 6.82 22.45 57.81
N ILE A 35 7.53 22.58 56.69
CA ILE A 35 6.89 22.63 55.37
C ILE A 35 6.29 21.26 55.04
N THR A 36 5.02 21.25 54.68
CA THR A 36 4.38 20.09 54.05
C THR A 36 4.79 20.12 52.59
N VAL A 37 5.70 19.23 52.19
CA VAL A 37 5.96 19.00 50.77
C VAL A 37 4.88 18.01 50.33
N PRO A 38 3.93 18.40 49.45
CA PRO A 38 3.01 17.44 48.88
C PRO A 38 3.85 16.36 48.20
N LEU A 39 3.63 15.08 48.53
CA LEU A 39 4.39 13.99 47.91
C LEU A 39 4.29 14.03 46.37
N ALA A 40 3.24 14.65 45.84
CA ALA A 40 3.02 14.90 44.42
C ALA A 40 4.02 15.88 43.75
N ASP A 41 4.74 16.71 44.52
CA ASP A 41 5.59 17.80 44.00
C ASP A 41 7.10 17.59 44.29
N SER A 42 7.52 16.33 44.45
CA SER A 42 8.95 16.01 44.57
C SER A 42 9.67 16.19 43.23
N SER A 43 10.95 16.58 43.25
CA SER A 43 11.76 16.72 42.02
C SER A 43 11.83 15.43 41.18
N GLU A 44 11.88 14.27 41.83
CA GLU A 44 11.89 12.96 41.16
C GLU A 44 10.64 12.75 40.28
N ARG A 45 9.45 13.06 40.83
CA ARG A 45 8.18 12.96 40.09
C ARG A 45 8.07 13.99 38.97
N ASN A 46 8.64 15.17 39.15
CA ASN A 46 8.65 16.22 38.13
C ASN A 46 9.61 15.88 36.97
N LEU A 47 10.71 15.16 37.24
CA LEU A 47 11.65 14.70 36.22
C LEU A 47 11.12 13.51 35.41
N GLN A 48 10.35 12.62 36.04
CA GLN A 48 9.80 11.41 35.41
C GLN A 48 8.28 11.34 35.51
N PRO A 49 7.54 12.31 34.92
CA PRO A 49 6.09 12.36 35.03
C PRO A 49 5.43 11.10 34.44
N GLU A 50 6.01 10.51 33.39
CA GLU A 50 5.49 9.30 32.73
C GLU A 50 5.34 8.10 33.68
N MET A 51 6.18 7.98 34.72
CA MET A 51 6.16 6.86 35.66
C MET A 51 5.12 7.04 36.78
N TYR A 52 4.94 8.28 37.26
CA TYR A 52 4.07 8.58 38.40
C TYR A 52 2.68 9.10 37.98
N TYR A 53 2.58 9.68 36.79
CA TYR A 53 1.39 10.27 36.19
C TYR A 53 1.24 9.76 34.75
N PRO A 54 0.94 8.46 34.56
CA PRO A 54 0.84 7.88 33.23
C PRO A 54 -0.24 8.59 32.42
N LEU A 55 0.11 9.03 31.20
CA LEU A 55 -0.85 9.67 30.32
C LEU A 55 -1.92 8.65 29.90
N PRO A 56 -3.22 9.02 29.97
CA PRO A 56 -4.26 8.17 29.44
C PRO A 56 -4.05 7.98 27.93
N GLN A 57 -4.19 6.75 27.45
CA GLN A 57 -4.07 6.47 26.03
C GLN A 57 -5.17 7.17 25.24
N THR A 58 -4.85 7.52 23.99
CA THR A 58 -5.84 8.10 23.08
C THR A 58 -6.91 7.07 22.74
N PRO A 59 -8.21 7.41 22.83
CA PRO A 59 -9.30 6.54 22.40
C PRO A 59 -9.18 6.12 20.94
N ILE A 60 -9.48 4.86 20.62
CA ILE A 60 -9.23 4.26 19.28
C ILE A 60 -9.89 5.08 18.15
N GLY A 61 -11.14 5.50 18.32
CA GLY A 61 -11.87 6.27 17.30
C GLY A 61 -11.30 7.66 17.03
N GLU A 62 -10.62 8.26 18.01
CA GLU A 62 -10.06 9.61 17.91
C GLU A 62 -8.60 9.62 17.46
N ARG A 63 -7.90 8.47 17.53
CA ARG A 63 -6.49 8.35 17.13
C ARG A 63 -6.28 8.90 15.72
N LYS A 64 -7.14 8.56 14.77
CA LYS A 64 -6.98 8.99 13.37
C LYS A 64 -6.93 10.51 13.18
N TYR A 65 -7.48 11.31 14.10
CA TYR A 65 -7.47 12.78 14.04
C TYR A 65 -6.33 13.43 14.86
N ARG A 66 -5.62 12.65 15.70
CA ARG A 66 -4.56 13.20 16.56
C ARG A 66 -3.22 13.28 15.85
N ARG A 67 -2.64 14.48 15.86
CA ARG A 67 -1.31 14.79 15.31
C ARG A 67 -0.16 13.91 15.85
N ILE A 68 -0.22 13.53 17.13
CA ILE A 68 0.88 12.84 17.84
C ILE A 68 0.67 11.31 17.86
N SER A 69 -0.45 10.81 17.35
CA SER A 69 -0.80 9.39 17.47
C SER A 69 -0.12 8.46 16.45
N HIS A 70 0.74 9.01 15.59
CA HIS A 70 1.43 8.24 14.57
C HIS A 70 2.66 7.57 15.15
N GLU A 71 2.68 6.24 15.11
CA GLU A 71 3.85 5.47 15.51
C GLU A 71 4.96 5.62 14.48
N PRO A 72 6.24 5.56 14.91
CA PRO A 72 7.35 5.58 13.98
C PRO A 72 7.24 4.40 12.99
N GLY A 73 7.34 4.70 11.70
CA GLY A 73 7.20 3.71 10.62
C GLY A 73 5.78 3.55 10.06
N GLU A 74 4.78 4.23 10.61
CA GLU A 74 3.43 4.26 10.03
C GLU A 74 3.41 5.17 8.78
N ILE A 75 2.68 4.75 7.74
CA ILE A 75 2.41 5.61 6.58
C ILE A 75 1.40 6.69 6.99
N THR A 76 1.81 7.95 6.92
CA THR A 76 0.90 9.08 7.20
C THR A 76 -0.09 9.25 6.05
N VAL A 77 -1.37 9.07 6.34
CA VAL A 77 -2.47 9.25 5.38
C VAL A 77 -3.47 10.28 5.92
N HIS A 78 -4.21 10.94 5.01
CA HIS A 78 -5.29 11.84 5.40
C HIS A 78 -6.34 11.12 6.27
N HIS A 79 -6.99 11.85 7.20
CA HIS A 79 -7.92 11.28 8.17
C HIS A 79 -9.05 10.44 7.55
N GLY A 80 -9.56 10.86 6.39
CA GLY A 80 -10.61 10.14 5.66
C GLY A 80 -10.15 8.85 4.97
N LEU A 81 -8.83 8.66 4.80
CA LEU A 81 -8.24 7.51 4.10
C LEU A 81 -7.61 6.48 5.06
N LYS A 82 -7.48 6.78 6.36
CA LYS A 82 -6.93 5.85 7.37
C LYS A 82 -7.71 4.52 7.44
N ASP A 83 -9.02 4.56 7.19
CA ASP A 83 -9.89 3.38 7.23
C ASP A 83 -10.00 2.67 5.86
N GLN A 84 -9.32 3.19 4.82
CA GLN A 84 -9.38 2.63 3.47
C GLN A 84 -8.56 1.33 3.39
N ARG A 85 -9.22 0.25 2.97
CA ARG A 85 -8.55 -1.01 2.69
C ARG A 85 -7.81 -0.91 1.35
N LEU A 86 -6.49 -1.06 1.40
CA LEU A 86 -5.69 -1.19 0.20
C LEU A 86 -5.92 -2.57 -0.44
N PRO A 87 -5.82 -2.67 -1.77
CA PRO A 87 -5.72 -3.96 -2.46
C PRO A 87 -4.65 -4.86 -1.84
N GLY A 88 -4.92 -6.17 -1.77
CA GLY A 88 -3.97 -7.15 -1.23
C GLY A 88 -2.69 -7.25 -2.06
N GLU A 89 -1.69 -7.97 -1.53
CA GLU A 89 -0.34 -8.06 -2.14
C GLU A 89 -0.31 -8.66 -3.55
N GLU A 90 -1.32 -9.44 -3.91
CA GLU A 90 -1.48 -10.01 -5.25
C GLU A 90 -1.86 -8.96 -6.30
N PHE A 91 -2.42 -7.84 -5.87
CA PHE A 91 -2.81 -6.77 -6.77
C PHE A 91 -1.59 -6.04 -7.30
N ARG A 92 -1.50 -5.92 -8.62
CA ARG A 92 -0.46 -5.16 -9.31
C ARG A 92 -1.07 -3.88 -9.85
N TYR A 93 -0.55 -2.74 -9.41
CA TYR A 93 -0.86 -1.45 -10.00
C TYR A 93 -0.21 -1.31 -11.37
N GLY A 94 -0.79 -0.47 -12.23
CA GLY A 94 -0.28 -0.18 -13.57
C GLY A 94 -0.98 -0.96 -14.69
N VAL A 95 -0.62 -0.63 -15.93
CA VAL A 95 -1.18 -1.27 -17.13
C VAL A 95 -0.46 -2.60 -17.35
N ARG A 96 -1.20 -3.71 -17.29
CA ARG A 96 -0.69 -5.01 -17.74
C ARG A 96 -0.43 -4.88 -19.25
N GLY A 97 0.78 -5.18 -19.68
CA GLY A 97 1.23 -4.96 -21.06
C GLY A 97 0.19 -5.36 -22.10
N ILE A 98 -0.02 -4.51 -23.10
CA ILE A 98 -0.94 -4.77 -24.21
C ILE A 98 -0.39 -5.99 -24.94
N LYS A 99 -1.06 -7.14 -24.79
CA LYS A 99 -0.81 -8.31 -25.63
C LYS A 99 -1.33 -7.98 -27.04
N GLY A 100 -0.48 -7.35 -27.83
CA GLY A 100 -0.72 -7.11 -29.26
C GLY A 100 -0.51 -8.38 -30.08
N CYS A 101 -0.29 -8.20 -31.39
CA CYS A 101 0.11 -9.28 -32.30
C CYS A 101 1.39 -9.92 -31.79
N THR A 102 1.40 -11.25 -31.64
CA THR A 102 2.64 -11.95 -31.30
C THR A 102 3.51 -12.07 -32.55
N ALA A 103 4.83 -12.18 -32.36
CA ALA A 103 5.74 -12.44 -33.48
C ALA A 103 5.40 -13.75 -34.24
N ALA A 104 4.73 -14.69 -33.56
CA ALA A 104 4.25 -15.91 -34.20
C ALA A 104 3.09 -15.63 -35.17
N ASP A 105 2.22 -14.67 -34.86
CA ASP A 105 1.07 -14.32 -35.70
C ASP A 105 1.54 -13.60 -36.98
N THR A 106 2.57 -12.75 -36.88
CA THR A 106 3.14 -12.07 -38.05
C THR A 106 3.87 -13.04 -38.97
N LEU A 107 4.61 -14.00 -38.43
CA LEU A 107 5.30 -15.03 -39.22
C LEU A 107 4.33 -16.00 -39.90
N LYS A 108 3.12 -16.20 -39.35
CA LYS A 108 2.11 -17.11 -39.91
C LYS A 108 1.16 -16.47 -40.91
N ALA A 109 1.20 -15.16 -41.10
CA ALA A 109 0.22 -14.43 -41.92
C ALA A 109 0.15 -14.91 -43.39
N GLY A 110 1.24 -15.48 -43.93
CA GLY A 110 1.27 -16.06 -45.28
C GLY A 110 1.12 -17.58 -45.34
N ALA A 111 1.08 -18.27 -44.20
CA ALA A 111 1.00 -19.73 -44.13
C ALA A 111 -0.47 -20.19 -44.08
N LEU A 112 -1.20 -19.94 -45.16
CA LEU A 112 -2.57 -20.42 -45.32
C LEU A 112 -2.56 -21.82 -45.94
N PHE A 113 -3.44 -22.70 -45.47
CA PHE A 113 -3.53 -24.08 -45.98
C PHE A 113 -4.98 -24.45 -46.31
N GLY A 114 -5.15 -25.29 -47.34
CA GLY A 114 -6.42 -25.92 -47.68
C GLY A 114 -7.50 -24.93 -48.10
N VAL A 115 -8.62 -24.90 -47.38
CA VAL A 115 -9.78 -24.06 -47.73
C VAL A 115 -9.45 -22.57 -47.63
N ALA A 116 -8.58 -22.17 -46.69
CA ALA A 116 -8.20 -20.77 -46.51
C ALA A 116 -7.36 -20.26 -47.68
N GLU A 117 -6.40 -21.08 -48.12
CA GLU A 117 -5.57 -20.80 -49.31
C GLU A 117 -6.43 -20.73 -50.57
N TYR A 118 -7.36 -21.68 -50.75
CA TYR A 118 -8.27 -21.68 -51.89
C TYR A 118 -9.13 -20.41 -51.92
N LYS A 119 -9.74 -20.02 -50.79
CA LYS A 119 -10.51 -18.78 -50.69
C LYS A 119 -9.68 -17.55 -51.03
N ASN A 120 -8.42 -17.51 -50.57
CA ASN A 120 -7.52 -16.41 -50.89
C ASN A 120 -7.21 -16.39 -52.40
N SER A 121 -6.90 -17.54 -53.00
CA SER A 121 -6.65 -17.65 -54.43
C SER A 121 -7.85 -17.21 -55.28
N CYS A 122 -9.09 -17.55 -54.87
CA CYS A 122 -10.30 -17.09 -55.55
C CYS A 122 -10.49 -15.58 -55.42
N ALA A 123 -10.20 -15.00 -54.26
CA ALA A 123 -10.29 -13.55 -54.05
C ALA A 123 -9.25 -12.80 -54.90
N GLU A 124 -8.03 -13.34 -54.94
CA GLU A 124 -6.91 -12.75 -55.68
C GLU A 124 -6.98 -13.02 -57.20
N ALA A 125 -7.81 -13.96 -57.67
CA ALA A 125 -7.97 -14.27 -59.10
C ALA A 125 -8.48 -13.08 -59.94
N ILE A 126 -9.04 -12.06 -59.28
CA ILE A 126 -9.48 -10.83 -59.94
C ILE A 126 -8.28 -9.98 -60.39
N TYR A 127 -7.13 -10.10 -59.71
CA TYR A 127 -5.94 -9.29 -59.97
C TYR A 127 -5.35 -9.54 -61.36
N GLU A 128 -4.80 -8.48 -61.93
CA GLU A 128 -4.26 -8.47 -63.29
C GLU A 128 -3.04 -9.38 -63.43
N SER A 129 -2.15 -9.39 -62.42
CA SER A 129 -1.00 -10.29 -62.38
C SER A 129 -1.42 -11.76 -62.44
N ASN A 130 -2.44 -12.16 -61.68
CA ASN A 130 -2.96 -13.54 -61.70
C ASN A 130 -3.59 -13.92 -63.04
N LYS A 131 -4.08 -12.95 -63.82
CA LYS A 131 -4.64 -13.19 -65.17
C LYS A 131 -3.56 -13.22 -66.24
N GLN A 132 -2.55 -12.36 -66.15
CA GLN A 132 -1.49 -12.21 -67.15
C GLN A 132 -0.34 -13.21 -66.98
N GLU A 133 -0.02 -13.55 -65.73
CA GLU A 133 1.14 -14.35 -65.35
C GLU A 133 0.76 -15.63 -64.55
N PRO A 134 -0.22 -16.44 -64.99
CA PRO A 134 -0.54 -17.66 -64.28
C PRO A 134 0.61 -18.66 -64.42
N LEU A 135 1.16 -19.11 -63.29
CA LEU A 135 2.27 -20.05 -63.28
C LEU A 135 1.90 -21.36 -64.00
N GLY A 136 2.73 -21.76 -64.97
CA GLY A 136 2.55 -22.99 -65.74
C GLY A 136 1.40 -22.96 -66.75
N LYS A 137 0.74 -21.81 -66.97
CA LYS A 137 -0.30 -21.64 -67.98
C LYS A 137 0.05 -20.48 -68.93
N PRO A 138 -0.27 -20.59 -70.22
CA PRO A 138 -0.13 -19.46 -71.14
C PRO A 138 -1.17 -18.38 -70.82
N TYR A 139 -0.89 -17.14 -71.20
CA TYR A 139 -1.83 -16.03 -71.06
C TYR A 139 -3.07 -16.23 -71.94
N ILE A 140 -4.25 -16.28 -71.31
CA ILE A 140 -5.54 -16.46 -72.00
C ILE A 140 -6.15 -15.08 -72.29
N ARG A 141 -6.21 -14.71 -73.58
CA ARG A 141 -6.73 -13.40 -74.04
C ARG A 141 -8.26 -13.30 -74.10
N GLY A 142 -8.97 -14.39 -73.76
CA GLY A 142 -10.44 -14.42 -73.78
C GLY A 142 -11.06 -14.50 -75.18
N HIS A 143 -10.33 -14.95 -76.19
CA HIS A 143 -10.88 -15.15 -77.53
C HIS A 143 -11.75 -16.41 -77.58
N GLU A 144 -12.98 -16.28 -78.09
CA GLU A 144 -13.84 -17.43 -78.38
C GLU A 144 -13.36 -18.15 -79.65
N LEU A 145 -12.99 -19.42 -79.50
CA LEU A 145 -12.66 -20.27 -80.63
C LEU A 145 -13.95 -20.77 -81.27
N LYS A 146 -14.23 -20.31 -82.49
CA LYS A 146 -15.31 -20.88 -83.31
C LYS A 146 -14.86 -22.25 -83.81
N MET A 147 -15.38 -23.30 -83.18
CA MET A 147 -15.26 -24.65 -83.74
C MET A 147 -16.10 -24.73 -85.02
N LEU A 148 -15.59 -25.43 -86.03
CA LEU A 148 -16.40 -25.80 -87.20
C LEU A 148 -17.58 -26.67 -86.71
N PRO A 149 -18.78 -26.53 -87.30
CA PRO A 149 -19.90 -27.41 -86.96
C PRO A 149 -19.52 -28.87 -87.18
N GLU A 150 -19.92 -29.74 -86.24
CA GLU A 150 -19.59 -31.17 -86.26
C GLU A 150 -19.88 -31.79 -87.65
N GLY A 151 -18.83 -32.21 -88.37
CA GLY A 151 -18.98 -32.87 -89.67
C GLY A 151 -18.01 -32.50 -90.80
N PHE A 152 -16.79 -32.04 -90.52
CA PHE A 152 -15.67 -32.04 -91.48
C PHE A 152 -14.53 -32.92 -90.97
#